data_AF-A0A261PZ33-F1
#
_entry.id   AF-A0A261PZ33-F1
#
_cell.length_a   1.000
_cell.length_b   1.000
_cell.length_c   1.000
_cell.angle_alpha   90.00
_cell.angle_beta   90.00
_cell.angle_gamma   90.00
#
_symmetry.space_group_name_H-M   'P 1'
#
loop_
_entity.id
_entity.type
_entity.pdbx_description
1 polymer ?
#
loop_
_entity_poly.entity_id
_entity_poly.type
_entity_poly.pdbx_seq_one_letter_code
_entity_poly.pdbx_strand_id
1 'polypeptide(L)'
;MEVLSPVTTWHRACRVEDVPADGGACVLIDGRQIAIFNFSRTNEWYATDNQCPHRQQMVLSRGMIGSQGEEPKVACPFHKKTFSLQTGQCLTDEHYQISTFPIQIIDGQVYIDV
;
A
#
# COMPACT_ATOMS: atom_id res chain seq x y z
N MET A 1 -27.17 4.54 -21.08
CA MET A 1 -25.70 4.56 -21.28
C MET A 1 -25.14 3.73 -20.15
N GLU A 2 -24.88 2.45 -20.42
CA GLU A 2 -24.45 1.48 -19.42
C GLU A 2 -22.97 1.70 -19.18
N VAL A 3 -22.62 2.22 -18.00
CA VAL A 3 -21.24 2.46 -17.60
C VAL A 3 -20.64 1.09 -17.32
N LEU A 4 -19.80 0.58 -18.22
CA LEU A 4 -19.03 -0.63 -17.97
C LEU A 4 -18.08 -0.33 -16.81
N SER A 5 -18.37 -0.87 -15.63
CA SER A 5 -17.43 -0.90 -14.52
C SER A 5 -16.19 -1.68 -14.98
N PRO A 6 -14.96 -1.21 -14.70
CA PRO A 6 -13.77 -2.00 -15.00
C PRO A 6 -13.90 -3.36 -14.31
N VAL A 7 -13.57 -4.42 -15.04
CA VAL A 7 -13.50 -5.77 -14.48
C VAL A 7 -12.31 -5.77 -13.51
N THR A 8 -12.59 -5.65 -12.22
CA THR A 8 -11.58 -5.71 -11.17
C THR A 8 -11.04 -7.13 -11.08
N THR A 9 -9.73 -7.27 -11.23
CA THR A 9 -9.06 -8.57 -11.20
C THR A 9 -8.37 -8.68 -9.85
N TRP A 10 -8.91 -9.51 -8.98
CA TRP A 10 -8.30 -9.78 -7.68
C TRP A 10 -7.15 -10.75 -7.84
N HIS A 11 -5.93 -10.30 -7.53
CA HIS A 11 -4.73 -11.11 -7.55
C HIS A 11 -4.43 -11.63 -6.14
N ARG A 12 -4.25 -12.95 -6.00
CA ARG A 12 -3.75 -13.53 -4.76
C ARG A 12 -2.28 -13.13 -4.58
N ALA A 13 -2.00 -12.32 -3.57
CA ALA A 13 -0.68 -11.72 -3.34
C ALA A 13 0.22 -12.60 -2.45
N CYS A 14 -0.21 -12.87 -1.21
CA CYS A 14 0.54 -13.64 -0.22
C CYS A 14 -0.39 -14.15 0.89
N ARG A 15 0.16 -14.86 1.89
CA ARG A 15 -0.56 -15.21 3.11
C ARG A 15 -0.44 -14.06 4.13
N VAL A 16 -1.39 -13.93 5.05
CA VAL A 16 -1.35 -12.85 6.05
C VAL A 16 -0.10 -12.92 6.93
N GLU A 17 0.40 -14.12 7.22
CA GLU A 17 1.62 -14.35 8.00
C GLU A 17 2.92 -13.98 7.28
N ASP A 18 2.88 -13.78 5.96
CA ASP A 18 4.04 -13.31 5.19
C ASP A 18 4.28 -11.79 5.39
N VAL A 19 3.30 -11.07 5.95
CA VAL A 19 3.37 -9.63 6.20
C VAL A 19 3.58 -9.36 7.69
N PRO A 20 4.68 -8.69 8.09
CA PRO A 20 4.94 -8.39 9.49
C PRO A 20 3.78 -7.62 10.13
N ALA A 21 3.46 -7.97 11.38
CA ALA A 21 2.56 -7.18 12.21
C ALA A 21 3.14 -5.76 12.37
N ASP A 22 2.29 -4.75 12.17
CA ASP A 22 2.66 -3.33 12.24
C ASP A 22 3.83 -2.96 11.31
N GLY A 23 3.87 -3.59 10.13
CA GLY A 23 4.91 -3.40 9.13
C GLY A 23 4.40 -3.59 7.70
N GLY A 24 5.34 -3.77 6.78
CA GLY A 24 5.02 -3.97 5.37
C GLY A 24 5.86 -5.03 4.67
N ALA A 25 5.36 -5.46 3.52
CA ALA A 25 5.99 -6.43 2.63
C ALA A 25 5.82 -5.97 1.17
N CYS A 26 6.64 -6.51 0.27
CA CYS A 26 6.53 -6.24 -1.16
C CYS A 26 6.10 -7.51 -1.88
N VAL A 27 5.16 -7.37 -2.81
CA VAL A 27 4.77 -8.41 -3.76
C VAL A 27 4.94 -7.91 -5.19
N LEU A 28 5.09 -8.85 -6.12
CA LEU A 28 5.16 -8.57 -7.56
C LEU A 28 3.89 -9.11 -8.21
N ILE A 29 3.06 -8.22 -8.77
CA ILE A 29 1.82 -8.57 -9.47
C ILE A 29 1.92 -7.99 -10.87
N ASP A 30 1.89 -8.85 -11.89
CA ASP A 30 1.98 -8.45 -13.31
C ASP A 30 3.11 -7.47 -13.63
N GLY A 31 4.27 -7.66 -12.99
CA GLY A 31 5.46 -6.82 -13.17
C GLY A 31 5.47 -5.52 -12.34
N ARG A 32 4.40 -5.20 -11.59
CA ARG A 32 4.32 -4.05 -10.68
C ARG A 32 4.66 -4.47 -9.25
N GLN A 33 5.53 -3.71 -8.59
CA GLN A 33 5.84 -3.92 -7.18
C GLN A 33 4.84 -3.19 -6.30
N ILE A 34 4.08 -3.96 -5.52
CA ILE A 34 3.06 -3.44 -4.60
C ILE A 34 3.58 -3.57 -3.18
N ALA A 35 3.50 -2.49 -2.43
CA ALA A 35 3.76 -2.49 -0.99
C ALA A 35 2.45 -2.80 -0.25
N ILE A 36 2.47 -3.79 0.63
CA ILE A 36 1.37 -4.16 1.52
C ILE A 36 1.74 -3.70 2.92
N PHE A 37 0.77 -3.19 3.67
CA PHE A 37 0.93 -2.75 5.05
C PHE A 37 -0.14 -3.38 5.93
N ASN A 38 0.29 -3.87 7.09
CA ASN A 38 -0.57 -4.53 8.08
C ASN A 38 -0.60 -3.70 9.37
N PHE A 39 -1.74 -3.07 9.67
CA PHE A 39 -2.00 -2.39 10.92
C PHE A 39 -2.69 -3.37 11.86
N SER A 40 -1.88 -4.21 12.52
CA SER A 40 -2.37 -5.36 13.27
C SER A 40 -3.24 -4.97 14.46
N ARG A 41 -3.00 -3.78 15.03
CA ARG A 41 -3.74 -3.22 16.17
C ARG A 41 -5.17 -2.82 15.84
N THR A 42 -5.42 -2.38 14.60
CA THR A 42 -6.75 -1.96 14.12
C THR A 42 -7.37 -2.97 13.16
N ASN A 43 -6.63 -4.04 12.83
CA ASN A 43 -7.01 -5.04 11.83
C ASN A 43 -7.27 -4.42 10.44
N GLU A 44 -6.46 -3.42 10.08
CA GLU A 44 -6.56 -2.72 8.80
C GLU A 44 -5.38 -3.09 7.88
N TRP A 45 -5.65 -3.10 6.58
CA TRP A 45 -4.69 -3.47 5.56
C TRP A 45 -4.70 -2.44 4.45
N TYR A 46 -3.52 -2.13 3.93
CA TYR A 46 -3.36 -1.14 2.86
C TYR A 46 -2.40 -1.66 1.80
N ALA A 47 -2.63 -1.27 0.55
CA ALA A 47 -1.75 -1.58 -0.56
C ALA A 47 -1.48 -0.32 -1.39
N THR A 48 -0.22 -0.11 -1.77
CA THR A 48 0.21 1.05 -2.56
C THR A 48 1.30 0.66 -3.55
N ASP A 49 1.73 1.60 -4.40
CA ASP A 49 3.00 1.45 -5.08
C ASP A 49 4.13 1.20 -4.08
N ASN A 50 5.07 0.31 -4.43
CA ASN A 50 6.31 0.16 -3.66
C ASN A 50 7.31 1.28 -3.99
N GLN A 51 7.16 1.94 -5.14
CA GLN A 51 8.05 3.01 -5.57
C GLN A 51 7.75 4.31 -4.83
N CYS A 52 8.77 4.89 -4.20
CA CYS A 52 8.69 6.26 -3.72
C CYS A 52 8.94 7.22 -4.89
N PRO A 53 7.97 8.09 -5.25
CA PRO A 53 8.07 8.95 -6.44
C PRO A 53 9.14 10.03 -6.33
N HIS A 54 9.54 10.40 -5.10
CA HIS A 54 10.54 11.45 -4.85
C HIS A 54 11.91 11.15 -5.50
N ARG A 55 12.39 9.90 -5.39
CA ARG A 55 13.67 9.47 -5.98
C ARG A 55 13.55 8.17 -6.79
N GLN A 56 12.32 7.77 -7.11
CA GLN A 56 12.00 6.63 -7.97
C GLN A 56 12.55 5.29 -7.43
N GLN A 57 12.65 5.13 -6.10
CA GLN A 57 13.21 3.94 -5.45
C GLN A 57 12.12 2.99 -4.98
N MET A 58 12.28 1.68 -5.20
CA MET A 58 11.36 0.61 -4.77
C MET A 58 11.55 0.27 -3.28
N VAL A 59 10.95 1.05 -2.38
CA VAL A 59 11.35 1.07 -0.96
C VAL A 59 10.20 1.24 0.04
N LEU A 60 8.99 1.57 -0.40
CA LEU A 60 7.92 1.96 0.52
C LEU A 60 7.43 0.82 1.41
N SER A 61 7.46 -0.42 0.94
CA SER A 61 7.20 -1.62 1.76
C SER A 61 8.07 -1.74 3.02
N ARG A 62 9.23 -1.08 3.03
CA ARG A 62 10.16 -1.04 4.18
C ARG A 62 10.00 0.22 5.03
N GLY A 63 9.03 1.06 4.70
CA GLY A 63 8.74 2.31 5.38
C GLY A 63 8.20 2.09 6.79
N MET A 64 8.40 3.10 7.63
CA MET A 64 7.76 3.12 8.94
C MET A 64 6.30 3.51 8.76
N ILE A 65 5.38 2.64 9.17
CA ILE A 65 3.95 2.92 9.17
C ILE A 65 3.50 3.58 10.47
N GLY A 66 2.37 4.27 10.42
CA GLY A 66 1.75 4.90 11.58
C GLY A 66 0.61 5.80 11.12
N SER A 67 0.26 6.80 11.94
CA SER A 67 -0.81 7.73 11.61
C SER A 67 -0.37 9.19 11.78
N GLN A 68 -1.01 10.10 11.06
CA GLN A 68 -0.94 11.56 11.27
C GLN A 68 -2.35 12.05 11.60
N GLY A 69 -2.66 12.14 12.91
CA GLY A 69 -4.05 12.14 13.34
C GLY A 69 -4.69 10.80 13.00
N GLU A 70 -5.85 10.84 12.34
CA GLU A 70 -6.59 9.66 11.89
C GLU A 70 -6.09 9.11 10.54
N GLU A 71 -5.20 9.82 9.84
CA GLU A 71 -4.73 9.43 8.50
C GLU A 71 -3.61 8.37 8.60
N PRO A 72 -3.83 7.12 8.17
CA PRO A 72 -2.80 6.10 8.13
C PRO A 72 -1.76 6.45 7.05
N LYS A 73 -0.49 6.25 7.36
CA LYS A 73 0.62 6.67 6.50
C LYS A 73 1.79 5.71 6.51
N VAL A 74 2.61 5.80 5.47
CA VAL A 74 3.95 5.23 5.40
C VAL A 74 4.99 6.33 5.20
N ALA A 75 6.07 6.30 5.97
CA ALA A 75 7.23 7.16 5.79
C ALA A 75 8.30 6.45 4.95
N CYS A 76 8.69 7.06 3.83
CA CYS A 76 9.78 6.57 3.00
C CYS A 76 11.07 6.41 3.84
N PRO A 77 11.73 5.23 3.82
CA PRO A 77 12.91 4.95 4.64
C PRO A 77 14.05 5.95 4.45
N PHE A 78 14.25 6.40 3.21
CA PHE A 78 15.41 7.21 2.83
C PHE A 78 15.20 8.71 3.05
N HIS A 79 14.03 9.23 2.69
CA HIS A 79 13.82 10.69 2.59
C HIS A 79 12.69 11.22 3.46
N LYS A 80 12.05 10.35 4.24
CA LYS A 80 11.01 10.68 5.22
C LYS A 80 9.77 11.40 4.66
N LYS A 81 9.63 11.47 3.34
CA LYS A 81 8.35 11.79 2.69
C LYS A 81 7.32 10.79 3.18
N THR A 82 6.22 11.29 3.73
CA THR A 82 5.11 10.46 4.21
C THR A 82 3.99 10.47 3.20
N PHE A 83 3.38 9.31 2.97
CA PHE A 83 2.28 9.13 2.04
C PHE A 83 1.08 8.57 2.78
N SER A 84 -0.09 9.16 2.54
CA SER A 84 -1.37 8.62 3.00
C SER A 84 -1.58 7.24 2.37
N LEU A 85 -1.96 6.27 3.19
CA LEU A 85 -2.29 4.91 2.74
C LEU A 85 -3.73 4.78 2.24
N GLN A 86 -4.58 5.78 2.52
CA GLN A 86 -5.95 5.84 2.01
C GLN A 86 -6.01 6.53 0.63
N THR A 87 -5.35 7.68 0.50
CA THR A 87 -5.46 8.56 -0.68
C THR A 87 -4.23 8.54 -1.58
N GLY A 88 -3.10 8.04 -1.07
CA GLY A 88 -1.81 8.05 -1.77
C GLY A 88 -1.11 9.41 -1.78
N GLN A 89 -1.76 10.47 -1.30
CA GLN A 89 -1.20 11.82 -1.31
C GLN A 89 0.01 11.91 -0.37
N CYS A 90 1.08 12.57 -0.81
CA CYS A 90 2.19 12.87 0.08
C CYS A 90 1.80 13.98 1.05
N LEU A 91 1.84 13.67 2.35
CA LEU A 91 1.43 14.55 3.45
C LEU A 91 2.47 15.63 3.80
N THR A 92 3.63 15.60 3.14
CA THR A 92 4.75 16.53 3.39
C THR A 92 5.11 17.35 2.16
N ASP A 93 4.51 17.06 1.01
CA ASP A 93 4.81 17.71 -0.27
C ASP A 93 3.76 17.35 -1.31
N GLU A 94 2.88 18.29 -1.62
CA GLU A 94 1.70 18.04 -2.44
C GLU A 94 2.02 17.61 -3.88
N HIS A 95 3.25 17.83 -4.35
CA HIS A 95 3.69 17.44 -5.70
C HIS A 95 3.87 15.94 -5.89
N TYR A 96 3.85 15.14 -4.82
CA TYR A 96 4.05 13.70 -4.89
C TYR A 96 2.79 12.93 -4.49
N GLN A 97 2.51 11.88 -5.24
CA GLN A 97 1.43 10.94 -4.97
C GLN A 97 1.86 9.53 -5.37
N ILE A 98 1.31 8.53 -4.68
CA ILE A 98 1.40 7.10 -5.05
C ILE A 98 0.00 6.56 -5.35
N SER A 99 -0.10 5.52 -6.17
CA SER A 99 -1.36 4.79 -6.30
C SER A 99 -1.65 4.00 -5.01
N THR A 100 -2.93 3.91 -4.66
CA THR A 100 -3.46 2.99 -3.66
C THR A 100 -4.28 1.91 -4.37
N PHE A 101 -4.33 0.71 -3.78
CA PHE A 101 -5.00 -0.44 -4.35
C PHE A 101 -5.98 -1.03 -3.34
N PRO A 102 -7.19 -1.40 -3.75
CA PRO A 102 -8.07 -2.20 -2.90
C PRO A 102 -7.37 -3.49 -2.47
N ILE A 103 -7.52 -3.82 -1.19
CA ILE A 103 -6.94 -5.00 -0.57
C ILE A 103 -8.03 -5.70 0.25
N GLN A 104 -8.05 -7.02 0.21
CA GLN A 104 -8.98 -7.83 1.00
C GLN A 104 -8.30 -9.09 1.54
N ILE A 105 -8.75 -9.54 2.71
CA ILE A 105 -8.29 -10.76 3.36
C ILE A 105 -9.41 -11.79 3.32
N ILE A 106 -9.15 -12.94 2.70
CA ILE A 106 -10.10 -14.06 2.62
C ILE A 106 -9.38 -15.34 3.03
N ASP A 107 -9.86 -16.03 4.06
CA ASP A 107 -9.31 -17.30 4.55
C ASP A 107 -7.79 -17.27 4.78
N GLY A 108 -7.28 -16.18 5.36
CA GLY A 108 -5.85 -15.99 5.63
C GLY A 108 -5.00 -15.67 4.39
N GLN A 109 -5.63 -15.38 3.25
CA GLN A 109 -4.96 -14.95 2.02
C GLN A 109 -5.20 -13.46 1.75
N VAL A 110 -4.15 -12.77 1.32
CA VAL A 110 -4.20 -11.37 0.89
C VAL A 110 -4.50 -11.33 -0.61
N TYR A 111 -5.49 -10.54 -1.01
CA TYR A 111 -5.81 -10.24 -2.40
C TYR A 111 -5.73 -8.74 -2.66
N ILE A 112 -5.24 -8.37 -3.84
CA ILE A 112 -5.10 -6.97 -4.28
C ILE A 112 -5.71 -6.81 -5.66
N ASP A 113 -6.40 -5.70 -5.86
CA ASP A 113 -6.96 -5.27 -7.15
C ASP A 113 -6.04 -4.18 -7.73
N VAL A 114 -5.34 -4.47 -8.84
CA VAL A 114 -4.22 -3.66 -9.39
C VAL A 114 -4.62 -2.95 -10.67
#